data_AF-M5T2X0-F1
#
_entry.id   AF-M5T2X0-F1
#
_cell.length_a   1.000
_cell.length_b   1.000
_cell.length_c   1.000
_cell.angle_alpha   90.00
_cell.angle_beta   90.00
_cell.angle_gamma   90.00
#
_symmetry.space_group_name_H-M   'P 1'
#
loop_
_entity.id
_entity.type
_entity.pdbx_description
1 polymer ?
#
loop_
_entity_poly.entity_id
_entity_poly.type
_entity_poly.pdbx_seq_one_letter_code
_entity_poly.pdbx_strand_id
1 'polypeptide(L)'
;MYKYRLGSRWALLGNRFAVFATLVFAAAGCRGETSRPEVIIYLANETSPVDDERENYETIIKWLNSERSQETQTIVDSFELDQKMFPLAVDLETTSLAVEVPKQQESSGLVVLTNGMFRSGKYLLWKPGFDRAQETPLPIASSHPNLILAANPLSRADTIAAVLSFVATQFDPNENRFVLVIKSHGSGTKVMTPRLAVRATDTNRNEVLRVANNQAPAGELPLWTDRLGVSKPEFLSILGDAGRHQQMNFSLVYLEACNAMKHEFAFDQLPTNVEQLLLIRERANYVNIPYADVVQRQSQCGSFSKALLAILPNKFVVLGGHHRASCTLFSKSIPDLGYFIPLALWLLWTVRRPMVT
;
A
#
# COMPACT_ATOMS: atom_id res chain seq x y z
N MET A 1 26.94 -51.31 47.49
CA MET A 1 26.84 -51.89 46.13
C MET A 1 25.97 -50.96 45.30
N TYR A 2 26.36 -50.30 44.21
CA TYR A 2 27.62 -50.12 43.50
C TYR A 2 27.81 -48.59 43.35
N LYS A 3 29.01 -48.12 43.66
CA LYS A 3 29.50 -46.76 43.43
C LYS A 3 30.01 -46.68 41.98
N TYR A 4 29.81 -45.57 41.27
CA TYR A 4 30.83 -45.05 40.38
C TYR A 4 30.95 -43.54 40.51
N ARG A 5 32.19 -43.13 40.78
CA ARG A 5 32.71 -41.80 41.05
C ARG A 5 33.96 -41.70 40.16
N LEU A 6 34.06 -40.67 39.32
CA LEU A 6 35.26 -40.16 38.63
C LEU A 6 34.76 -38.87 37.94
N GLY A 7 35.19 -37.64 38.23
CA GLY A 7 36.55 -37.15 38.44
C GLY A 7 37.27 -37.07 37.08
N SER A 8 37.86 -35.99 36.58
CA SER A 8 38.29 -34.72 37.17
C SER A 8 38.68 -33.74 36.03
N ARG A 9 38.55 -32.44 36.30
CA ARG A 9 39.44 -31.32 35.93
C ARG A 9 40.31 -31.40 34.65
N TRP A 10 40.12 -30.42 33.77
CA TRP A 10 41.20 -29.51 33.33
C TRP A 10 40.69 -28.08 33.26
N ALA A 11 41.48 -27.18 33.84
CA ALA A 11 41.36 -25.73 33.79
C ALA A 11 42.28 -25.20 32.70
N LEU A 12 41.92 -24.06 32.07
CA LEU A 12 42.75 -22.85 31.93
C LEU A 12 42.41 -22.04 30.66
N LEU A 13 42.38 -20.71 30.87
CA LEU A 13 42.57 -19.62 29.89
C LEU A 13 41.40 -19.47 28.90
N GLY A 14 40.56 -18.43 28.97
CA GLY A 14 40.88 -17.04 29.25
C GLY A 14 40.48 -16.24 28.04
N ASN A 15 39.30 -15.61 28.06
CA ASN A 15 39.18 -14.29 27.44
C ASN A 15 37.97 -13.55 28.01
N ARG A 16 38.31 -12.56 28.82
CA ARG A 16 37.47 -11.47 29.25
C ARG A 16 37.21 -10.59 28.02
N PHE A 17 35.96 -10.50 27.59
CA PHE A 17 35.45 -9.28 26.96
C PHE A 17 34.07 -9.00 27.54
N ALA A 18 34.09 -8.45 28.76
CA ALA A 18 33.00 -7.64 29.25
C ALA A 18 33.04 -6.33 28.45
N VAL A 19 32.17 -6.21 27.44
CA VAL A 19 31.79 -4.91 26.88
C VAL A 19 30.46 -4.55 27.52
N PHE A 20 30.52 -4.11 28.78
CA PHE A 20 29.46 -3.30 29.37
C PHE A 20 29.62 -1.88 28.81
N ALA A 21 29.11 -1.66 27.61
CA ALA A 21 28.86 -0.32 27.11
C ALA A 21 27.46 0.09 27.58
N THR A 22 27.39 0.65 28.78
CA THR A 22 26.24 1.43 29.24
C THR A 22 26.16 2.69 28.37
N LEU A 23 25.52 2.57 27.22
CA LEU A 23 25.15 3.69 26.38
C LEU A 23 23.90 4.33 26.95
N VAL A 24 24.11 5.29 27.84
CA VAL A 24 23.10 6.29 28.20
C VAL A 24 22.91 7.17 26.95
N PHE A 25 21.97 6.79 26.10
CA PHE A 25 21.53 7.67 25.03
C PHE A 25 20.68 8.78 25.62
N ALA A 26 21.16 10.01 25.47
CA ALA A 26 20.37 11.21 25.70
C ALA A 26 19.21 11.21 24.69
N ALA A 27 18.06 10.69 25.12
CA ALA A 27 16.77 11.03 24.53
C ALA A 27 16.50 12.50 24.88
N ALA A 28 17.15 13.42 24.16
CA ALA A 28 16.80 14.83 24.18
C ALA A 28 15.41 14.93 23.53
N GLY A 29 14.40 14.76 24.37
CA GLY A 29 12.99 14.73 23.97
C GLY A 29 12.62 16.05 23.33
N CYS A 30 12.43 16.02 22.01
CA CYS A 30 11.51 16.92 21.36
C CYS A 30 10.09 16.55 21.84
N ARG A 31 9.74 16.90 23.09
CA ARG A 31 8.35 16.98 23.55
C ARG A 31 7.72 18.23 22.94
N GLY A 32 7.69 18.27 21.60
CA GLY A 32 6.74 19.09 20.88
C GLY A 32 5.37 18.49 21.09
N GLU A 33 4.37 19.35 21.26
CA GLU A 33 2.92 19.09 21.21
C GLU A 33 2.58 17.64 20.86
N THR A 34 2.07 16.87 21.83
CA THR A 34 1.79 15.44 21.67
C THR A 34 0.84 15.26 20.49
N SER A 35 1.39 14.93 19.33
CA SER A 35 0.59 14.83 18.12
C SER A 35 -0.41 13.71 18.32
N ARG A 36 -1.70 14.01 18.07
CA ARG A 36 -2.77 13.02 18.10
C ARG A 36 -2.35 11.75 17.33
N PRO A 37 -2.60 10.55 17.88
CA PRO A 37 -2.23 9.29 17.24
C PRO A 37 -2.92 9.13 15.88
N GLU A 38 -2.30 8.33 15.02
CA GLU A 38 -2.74 8.15 13.63
C GLU A 38 -3.54 6.87 13.46
N VAL A 39 -4.63 6.97 12.68
CA VAL A 39 -5.39 5.84 12.14
C VAL A 39 -4.98 5.64 10.69
N ILE A 40 -4.57 4.43 10.35
CA ILE A 40 -4.17 4.06 8.98
C ILE A 40 -5.40 3.57 8.23
N ILE A 41 -5.73 4.23 7.13
CA ILE A 41 -6.79 3.85 6.19
C ILE A 41 -6.12 3.38 4.91
N TYR A 42 -6.15 2.09 4.62
CA TYR A 42 -5.58 1.51 3.40
C TYR A 42 -6.70 1.08 2.46
N LEU A 43 -6.77 1.71 1.28
CA LEU A 43 -7.72 1.39 0.22
C LEU A 43 -6.94 0.87 -1.00
N ALA A 44 -7.17 -0.38 -1.37
CA ALA A 44 -6.61 -0.97 -2.57
C ALA A 44 -7.72 -1.21 -3.61
N ASN A 45 -7.55 -0.66 -4.81
CA ASN A 45 -8.38 -0.96 -5.96
C ASN A 45 -7.62 -1.94 -6.86
N GLU A 46 -7.42 -3.15 -6.34
CA GLU A 46 -6.70 -4.24 -7.00
C GLU A 46 -7.55 -4.92 -8.07
N THR A 47 -6.87 -5.48 -9.07
CA THR A 47 -7.49 -6.26 -10.14
C THR A 47 -7.85 -7.66 -9.65
N SER A 48 -9.05 -7.80 -9.07
CA SER A 48 -9.59 -9.07 -8.57
C SER A 48 -10.91 -9.40 -9.26
N PRO A 49 -10.89 -9.90 -10.50
CA PRO A 49 -12.10 -10.08 -11.29
C PRO A 49 -12.97 -11.24 -10.79
N VAL A 50 -14.27 -10.95 -10.69
CA VAL A 50 -15.36 -11.95 -10.54
C VAL A 50 -15.68 -12.59 -11.89
N ASP A 51 -16.51 -13.64 -11.93
CA ASP A 51 -16.75 -14.44 -13.13
C ASP A 51 -17.10 -13.60 -14.38
N ASP A 52 -18.08 -12.70 -14.28
CA ASP A 52 -18.47 -11.84 -15.41
C ASP A 52 -17.34 -10.87 -15.84
N GLU A 53 -16.59 -10.31 -14.88
CA GLU A 53 -15.46 -9.44 -15.20
C GLU A 53 -14.31 -10.27 -15.81
N ARG A 54 -14.11 -11.50 -15.35
CA ARG A 54 -13.10 -12.41 -15.87
C ARG A 54 -13.37 -12.77 -17.33
N GLU A 55 -14.61 -13.11 -17.68
CA GLU A 55 -15.02 -13.34 -19.06
C GLU A 55 -14.76 -12.09 -19.92
N ASN A 56 -15.03 -10.90 -19.38
CA ASN A 56 -14.72 -9.64 -20.03
C ASN A 56 -13.21 -9.50 -20.33
N TYR A 57 -12.34 -9.74 -19.33
CA TYR A 57 -10.89 -9.72 -19.53
C TYR A 57 -10.43 -10.74 -20.58
N GLU A 58 -10.89 -11.99 -20.49
CA GLU A 58 -10.52 -13.07 -21.41
C GLU A 58 -10.92 -12.73 -22.84
N THR A 59 -12.08 -12.12 -23.04
CA THR A 59 -12.54 -11.67 -24.36
C THR A 59 -11.64 -10.57 -24.93
N ILE A 60 -11.30 -9.54 -24.13
CA ILE A 60 -10.40 -8.46 -24.56
C ILE A 60 -8.99 -9.01 -24.85
N ILE A 61 -8.46 -9.88 -24.00
CA ILE A 61 -7.15 -10.54 -24.19
C ILE A 61 -7.16 -11.36 -25.48
N LYS A 62 -8.22 -12.13 -25.74
CA LYS A 62 -8.37 -12.90 -26.98
C LYS A 62 -8.38 -12.00 -28.22
N TRP A 63 -9.03 -10.84 -28.14
CA TRP A 63 -8.99 -9.86 -29.24
C TRP A 63 -7.59 -9.32 -29.47
N LEU A 64 -6.86 -8.95 -28.42
CA LEU A 64 -5.47 -8.48 -28.51
C LEU A 64 -4.53 -9.56 -29.11
N ASN A 65 -4.64 -10.80 -28.63
CA ASN A 65 -3.85 -11.94 -29.12
C ASN A 65 -4.10 -12.32 -30.58
N SER A 66 -5.22 -11.88 -31.16
CA SER A 66 -5.50 -12.13 -32.57
C SER A 66 -4.68 -11.26 -33.52
N GLU A 67 -4.01 -10.22 -33.01
CA GLU A 67 -3.02 -9.43 -33.74
C GLU A 67 -1.62 -9.76 -33.21
N ARG A 68 -0.75 -10.30 -34.06
CA ARG A 68 0.59 -10.78 -33.67
C ARG A 68 1.65 -9.66 -33.67
N SER A 69 1.28 -8.46 -33.22
CA SER A 69 2.23 -7.36 -33.05
C SER A 69 2.96 -7.46 -31.71
N GLN A 70 4.17 -6.90 -31.63
CA GLN A 70 4.92 -6.89 -30.36
C GLN A 70 4.22 -5.98 -29.32
N GLU A 71 3.56 -4.93 -29.79
CA GLU A 71 2.81 -3.96 -29.02
C GLU A 71 1.61 -4.61 -28.33
N THR A 72 0.77 -5.32 -29.09
CA THR A 72 -0.39 -6.05 -28.54
C THR A 72 0.03 -7.15 -27.57
N GLN A 73 1.11 -7.89 -27.87
CA GLN A 73 1.63 -8.91 -26.96
C GLN A 73 2.09 -8.30 -25.63
N THR A 74 2.78 -7.16 -25.67
CA THR A 74 3.22 -6.45 -24.44
C THR A 74 2.03 -6.03 -23.57
N ILE A 75 0.90 -5.65 -24.18
CA ILE A 75 -0.33 -5.29 -23.47
C ILE A 75 -0.98 -6.53 -22.84
N VAL A 76 -1.05 -7.64 -23.58
CA VAL A 76 -1.57 -8.92 -23.08
C VAL A 76 -0.75 -9.40 -21.89
N ASP A 77 0.58 -9.48 -22.04
CA ASP A 77 1.49 -9.89 -20.97
C ASP A 77 1.31 -8.99 -19.74
N SER A 78 1.10 -7.68 -19.95
CA SER A 78 0.84 -6.75 -18.87
C SER A 78 -0.51 -6.98 -18.17
N PHE A 79 -1.57 -7.38 -18.88
CA PHE A 79 -2.86 -7.71 -18.26
C PHE A 79 -2.77 -9.01 -17.47
N GLU A 80 -2.17 -10.05 -18.04
CA GLU A 80 -2.00 -11.34 -17.38
C GLU A 80 -1.10 -11.24 -16.14
N LEU A 81 -0.04 -10.43 -16.22
CA LEU A 81 0.82 -10.15 -15.08
C LEU A 81 0.07 -9.37 -13.99
N ASP A 82 -0.74 -8.37 -14.35
CA ASP A 82 -1.50 -7.56 -13.40
C ASP A 82 -2.53 -8.39 -12.61
N GLN A 83 -3.29 -9.25 -13.30
CA GLN A 83 -4.25 -10.17 -12.66
C GLN A 83 -3.61 -11.10 -11.62
N LYS A 84 -2.31 -11.41 -11.78
CA LYS A 84 -1.57 -12.27 -10.84
C LYS A 84 -0.88 -11.45 -9.75
N MET A 85 -0.13 -10.43 -10.14
CA MET A 85 0.81 -9.75 -9.24
C MET A 85 0.15 -8.68 -8.40
N PHE A 86 -0.89 -8.00 -8.89
CA PHE A 86 -1.52 -6.93 -8.12
C PHE A 86 -2.23 -7.47 -6.87
N PRO A 87 -3.10 -8.50 -6.95
CA PRO A 87 -3.70 -9.08 -5.74
C PRO A 87 -2.64 -9.61 -4.75
N LEU A 88 -1.61 -10.31 -5.24
CA LEU A 88 -0.53 -10.82 -4.37
C LEU A 88 0.22 -9.71 -3.63
N ALA A 89 0.48 -8.58 -4.30
CA ALA A 89 1.13 -7.44 -3.66
C ALA A 89 0.23 -6.78 -2.62
N VAL A 90 -1.07 -6.67 -2.91
CA VAL A 90 -2.06 -6.17 -1.94
C VAL A 90 -2.12 -7.09 -0.73
N ASP A 91 -2.24 -8.41 -0.93
CA ASP A 91 -2.27 -9.40 0.15
C ASP A 91 -1.03 -9.31 1.06
N LEU A 92 0.16 -9.15 0.46
CA LEU A 92 1.41 -8.97 1.19
C LEU A 92 1.38 -7.71 2.06
N GLU A 93 0.96 -6.58 1.50
CA GLU A 93 0.90 -5.29 2.19
C GLU A 93 -0.16 -5.29 3.30
N THR A 94 -1.37 -5.79 3.00
CA THR A 94 -2.45 -5.86 3.98
C THR A 94 -2.14 -6.84 5.11
N THR A 95 -1.48 -7.96 4.81
CA THR A 95 -1.01 -8.91 5.84
C THR A 95 0.05 -8.25 6.73
N SER A 96 1.00 -7.52 6.13
CA SER A 96 2.04 -6.82 6.87
C SER A 96 1.43 -5.79 7.84
N LEU A 97 0.48 -4.97 7.36
CA LEU A 97 -0.23 -4.00 8.20
C LEU A 97 -1.04 -4.68 9.31
N ALA A 98 -1.82 -5.71 8.96
CA ALA A 98 -2.69 -6.43 9.89
C ALA A 98 -1.92 -7.15 11.01
N VAL A 99 -0.67 -7.55 10.75
CA VAL A 99 0.20 -8.22 11.73
C VAL A 99 1.02 -7.22 12.55
N GLU A 100 1.57 -6.18 11.92
CA GLU A 100 2.53 -5.28 12.58
C GLU A 100 1.86 -4.14 13.34
N VAL A 101 0.73 -3.60 12.84
CA VAL A 101 0.04 -2.47 13.50
C VAL A 101 -0.45 -2.82 14.90
N PRO A 102 -1.06 -3.99 15.15
CA PRO A 102 -1.49 -4.39 16.50
C PRO A 102 -0.36 -4.46 17.54
N LYS A 103 0.90 -4.54 17.11
CA LYS A 103 2.07 -4.62 17.98
C LYS A 103 2.58 -3.23 18.42
N GLN A 104 2.09 -2.14 17.81
CA GLN A 104 2.53 -0.78 18.11
C GLN A 104 1.60 -0.13 19.15
N GLN A 105 2.18 0.58 20.11
CA GLN A 105 1.41 1.33 21.11
C GLN A 105 0.99 2.71 20.60
N GLU A 106 1.67 3.20 19.56
CA GLU A 106 1.53 4.55 19.00
C GLU A 106 0.47 4.64 17.89
N SER A 107 -0.07 3.50 17.44
CA SER A 107 -1.15 3.47 16.44
C SER A 107 -2.50 3.51 17.10
N SER A 108 -3.40 4.34 16.57
CA SER A 108 -4.79 4.40 17.05
C SER A 108 -5.74 3.45 16.33
N GLY A 109 -5.34 2.91 15.18
CA GLY A 109 -6.25 2.10 14.40
C GLY A 109 -5.74 1.73 13.03
N LEU A 110 -6.36 0.70 12.48
CA LEU A 110 -6.17 0.26 11.10
C LEU A 110 -7.54 -0.05 10.49
N VAL A 111 -7.75 0.45 9.28
CA VAL A 111 -8.85 0.09 8.39
C VAL A 111 -8.27 -0.31 7.05
N VAL A 112 -8.56 -1.53 6.60
CA VAL A 112 -8.14 -2.03 5.28
C VAL A 112 -9.37 -2.42 4.48
N LEU A 113 -9.48 -1.87 3.27
CA LEU A 113 -10.46 -2.28 2.27
C LEU A 113 -9.76 -2.56 0.94
N THR A 114 -10.12 -3.69 0.36
CA THR A 114 -9.75 -4.10 -1.00
C THR A 114 -11.02 -4.27 -1.84
N ASN A 115 -10.95 -4.32 -3.16
CA ASN A 115 -12.11 -4.60 -4.00
C ASN A 115 -12.75 -5.95 -3.63
N GLY A 116 -11.94 -6.98 -3.38
CA GLY A 116 -12.39 -8.30 -2.94
C GLY A 116 -13.15 -8.27 -1.60
N MET A 117 -12.63 -7.55 -0.61
CA MET A 117 -13.29 -7.39 0.70
C MET A 117 -14.60 -6.63 0.58
N PHE A 118 -14.60 -5.52 -0.17
CA PHE A 118 -15.78 -4.66 -0.36
C PHE A 118 -16.95 -5.44 -0.97
N ARG A 119 -16.69 -6.22 -2.04
CA ARG A 119 -17.73 -7.05 -2.68
C ARG A 119 -18.25 -8.14 -1.75
N SER A 120 -17.41 -8.65 -0.87
CA SER A 120 -17.79 -9.62 0.16
C SER A 120 -18.54 -8.99 1.34
N GLY A 121 -18.77 -7.68 1.32
CA GLY A 121 -19.42 -6.94 2.41
C GLY A 121 -18.57 -6.92 3.68
N LYS A 122 -17.24 -6.89 3.53
CA LYS A 122 -16.29 -6.97 4.64
C LYS A 122 -15.20 -5.90 4.53
N TYR A 123 -14.51 -5.68 5.65
CA TYR A 123 -13.25 -4.93 5.74
C TYR A 123 -12.43 -5.46 6.93
N LEU A 124 -11.13 -5.15 6.99
CA LEU A 124 -10.35 -5.41 8.19
C LEU A 124 -10.33 -4.18 9.10
N LEU A 125 -10.58 -4.41 10.38
CA LEU A 125 -10.53 -3.41 11.43
C LEU A 125 -9.56 -3.85 12.53
N TRP A 126 -8.71 -2.94 12.97
CA TRP A 126 -8.04 -3.06 14.27
C TRP A 126 -8.24 -1.78 15.08
N LYS A 127 -8.46 -1.94 16.38
CA LYS A 127 -8.56 -0.87 17.39
C LYS A 127 -7.74 -1.27 18.61
N PRO A 128 -7.25 -0.31 19.42
CA PRO A 128 -6.64 -0.60 20.70
C PRO A 128 -7.52 -1.51 21.56
N GLY A 129 -6.91 -2.54 22.14
CA GLY A 129 -7.60 -3.59 22.90
C GLY A 129 -7.94 -4.85 22.08
N PHE A 130 -7.74 -4.85 20.76
CA PHE A 130 -7.84 -6.07 19.96
C PHE A 130 -6.46 -6.72 19.80
N ASP A 131 -6.38 -8.04 19.97
CA ASP A 131 -5.12 -8.79 19.81
C ASP A 131 -4.62 -8.82 18.36
N ARG A 132 -5.54 -8.69 17.39
CA ARG A 132 -5.26 -8.73 15.94
C ARG A 132 -6.33 -7.99 15.16
N ALA A 133 -6.02 -7.62 13.92
CA ALA A 133 -7.04 -7.12 12.99
C ALA A 133 -8.12 -8.19 12.75
N GLN A 134 -9.38 -7.76 12.64
CA GLN A 134 -10.55 -8.62 12.50
C GLN A 134 -11.33 -8.28 11.24
N GLU A 135 -11.79 -9.30 10.52
CA GLU A 135 -12.80 -9.12 9.48
C GLU A 135 -14.12 -8.69 10.11
N THR A 136 -14.64 -7.56 9.65
CA THR A 136 -15.88 -6.95 10.17
C THR A 136 -16.86 -6.72 9.02
N PRO A 137 -18.18 -6.87 9.24
CA PRO A 137 -19.18 -6.52 8.23
C PRO A 137 -19.09 -5.05 7.83
N LEU A 138 -19.12 -4.78 6.52
CA LEU A 138 -19.10 -3.44 5.95
C LEU A 138 -20.55 -2.98 5.64
N PRO A 139 -21.09 -1.98 6.36
CA PRO A 139 -22.47 -1.51 6.14
C PRO A 139 -22.55 -0.51 4.97
N ILE A 140 -21.89 -0.80 3.86
CA ILE A 140 -21.89 0.04 2.65
C ILE A 140 -22.32 -0.83 1.48
N ALA A 141 -23.31 -0.37 0.71
CA ALA A 141 -23.81 -1.09 -0.44
C ALA A 141 -22.74 -1.18 -1.55
N SER A 142 -22.55 -2.39 -2.10
CA SER A 142 -21.56 -2.68 -3.14
C SER A 142 -22.13 -2.78 -4.55
N SER A 143 -23.45 -2.87 -4.69
CA SER A 143 -24.07 -3.05 -6.01
C SER A 143 -23.91 -1.80 -6.89
N HIS A 144 -23.78 -2.04 -8.19
CA HIS A 144 -23.71 -1.01 -9.21
C HIS A 144 -24.20 -1.59 -10.56
N PRO A 145 -24.97 -0.86 -11.38
CA PRO A 145 -25.47 -1.38 -12.65
C PRO A 145 -24.38 -1.62 -13.70
N ASN A 146 -23.30 -0.83 -13.68
CA ASN A 146 -22.11 -1.08 -14.50
C ASN A 146 -21.25 -2.17 -13.85
N LEU A 147 -21.09 -3.32 -14.52
CA LEU A 147 -20.36 -4.49 -14.05
C LEU A 147 -18.89 -4.19 -13.67
N ILE A 148 -18.21 -3.31 -14.40
CA ILE A 148 -16.81 -2.95 -14.11
C ILE A 148 -16.73 -2.21 -12.78
N LEU A 149 -17.64 -1.26 -12.55
CA LEU A 149 -17.70 -0.52 -11.29
C LEU A 149 -18.25 -1.37 -10.13
N ALA A 150 -19.10 -2.36 -10.41
CA ALA A 150 -19.53 -3.35 -9.42
C ALA A 150 -18.37 -4.25 -8.98
N ALA A 151 -17.48 -4.60 -9.93
CA ALA A 151 -16.30 -5.39 -9.64
C ALA A 151 -15.15 -4.56 -9.03
N ASN A 152 -15.10 -3.26 -9.31
CA ASN A 152 -14.09 -2.32 -8.79
C ASN A 152 -14.74 -1.21 -7.95
N PRO A 153 -15.39 -1.53 -6.82
CA PRO A 153 -16.16 -0.55 -6.06
C PRO A 153 -15.29 0.61 -5.54
N LEU A 154 -14.01 0.37 -5.24
CA LEU A 154 -13.10 1.42 -4.79
C LEU A 154 -12.65 2.37 -5.91
N SER A 155 -13.01 2.10 -7.17
CA SER A 155 -12.90 3.06 -8.29
C SER A 155 -14.05 4.08 -8.35
N ARG A 156 -14.98 4.08 -7.38
CA ARG A 156 -16.14 4.98 -7.40
C ARG A 156 -16.01 6.08 -6.35
N ALA A 157 -16.29 7.32 -6.76
CA ALA A 157 -16.21 8.49 -5.89
C ALA A 157 -17.16 8.40 -4.68
N ASP A 158 -18.40 7.98 -4.92
CA ASP A 158 -19.43 7.80 -3.88
C ASP A 158 -19.02 6.74 -2.85
N THR A 159 -18.40 5.66 -3.30
CA THR A 159 -17.86 4.62 -2.43
C THR A 159 -16.72 5.13 -1.54
N ILE A 160 -15.75 5.88 -2.09
CA ILE A 160 -14.66 6.45 -1.26
C ILE A 160 -15.23 7.41 -0.22
N ALA A 161 -16.15 8.30 -0.60
CA ALA A 161 -16.80 9.21 0.33
C ALA A 161 -17.55 8.47 1.45
N ALA A 162 -18.30 7.42 1.10
CA ALA A 162 -19.00 6.58 2.06
C ALA A 162 -18.03 5.86 3.01
N VAL A 163 -16.90 5.37 2.51
CA VAL A 163 -15.86 4.72 3.32
C VAL A 163 -15.24 5.71 4.31
N LEU A 164 -14.86 6.91 3.87
CA LEU A 164 -14.30 7.93 4.78
C LEU A 164 -15.32 8.35 5.84
N SER A 165 -16.57 8.53 5.45
CA SER A 165 -17.65 8.81 6.40
C SER A 165 -17.84 7.68 7.41
N PHE A 166 -17.77 6.42 6.95
CA PHE A 166 -17.85 5.26 7.82
C PHE A 166 -16.65 5.18 8.78
N VAL A 167 -15.42 5.42 8.31
CA VAL A 167 -14.22 5.42 9.16
C VAL A 167 -14.32 6.45 10.28
N ALA A 168 -14.85 7.64 9.99
CA ALA A 168 -15.08 8.67 11.01
C ALA A 168 -16.09 8.26 12.10
N THR A 169 -16.96 7.28 11.84
CA THR A 169 -17.82 6.67 12.88
C THR A 169 -17.07 5.65 13.74
N GLN A 170 -15.95 5.12 13.23
CA GLN A 170 -15.15 4.10 13.91
C GLN A 170 -14.07 4.72 14.81
N PHE A 171 -13.59 5.91 14.48
CA PHE A 171 -12.51 6.61 15.16
C PHE A 171 -12.84 8.09 15.29
N ASP A 172 -12.84 8.62 16.52
CA ASP A 172 -13.16 10.03 16.79
C ASP A 172 -12.13 10.97 16.11
N PRO A 173 -12.55 11.81 15.15
CA PRO A 173 -11.68 12.77 14.47
C PRO A 173 -11.08 13.86 15.39
N ASN A 174 -11.65 14.06 16.59
CA ASN A 174 -11.09 14.97 17.59
C ASN A 174 -9.90 14.34 18.31
N GLU A 175 -9.89 13.02 18.49
CA GLU A 175 -8.82 12.29 19.17
C GLU A 175 -7.74 11.78 18.22
N ASN A 176 -8.08 11.64 16.94
CA ASN A 176 -7.22 10.97 15.95
C ASN A 176 -6.86 11.87 14.76
N ARG A 177 -5.73 11.56 14.14
CA ARG A 177 -5.38 12.00 12.80
C ARG A 177 -5.41 10.80 11.85
N PHE A 178 -5.48 11.05 10.56
CA PHE A 178 -5.66 9.99 9.58
C PHE A 178 -4.50 9.94 8.59
N VAL A 179 -4.03 8.73 8.28
CA VAL A 179 -3.17 8.47 7.13
C VAL A 179 -3.99 7.70 6.12
N LEU A 180 -4.22 8.28 4.95
CA LEU A 180 -4.93 7.61 3.86
C LEU A 180 -3.91 7.09 2.83
N VAL A 181 -3.86 5.78 2.66
CA VAL A 181 -3.07 5.09 1.64
C VAL A 181 -4.00 4.58 0.55
N ILE A 182 -3.79 5.05 -0.68
CA ILE A 182 -4.51 4.59 -1.87
C ILE A 182 -3.55 3.79 -2.73
N LYS A 183 -3.88 2.54 -3.02
CA LYS A 183 -3.16 1.72 -3.99
C LYS A 183 -4.06 1.41 -5.18
N SER A 184 -3.67 1.87 -6.36
CA SER A 184 -4.52 1.69 -7.54
C SER A 184 -3.75 1.82 -8.85
N HIS A 185 -4.37 1.37 -9.95
CA HIS A 185 -4.04 1.94 -11.25
C HIS A 185 -4.43 3.42 -11.28
N GLY A 186 -3.59 4.23 -11.92
CA GLY A 186 -3.80 5.66 -12.07
C GLY A 186 -3.55 6.10 -13.51
N SER A 187 -4.10 7.26 -13.85
CA SER A 187 -3.87 7.93 -15.12
C SER A 187 -3.40 9.37 -14.85
N GLY A 188 -3.15 10.13 -15.92
CA GLY A 188 -2.89 11.56 -15.76
C GLY A 188 -4.08 12.31 -15.16
N THR A 189 -5.31 11.85 -15.36
CA THR A 189 -6.53 12.55 -14.94
C THR A 189 -7.21 11.91 -13.72
N LYS A 190 -6.84 10.67 -13.36
CA LYS A 190 -7.51 9.88 -12.32
C LYS A 190 -6.54 9.34 -11.27
N VAL A 191 -6.98 9.36 -10.02
CA VAL A 191 -6.25 8.78 -8.88
C VAL A 191 -6.45 7.29 -8.75
N MET A 192 -7.62 6.81 -9.17
CA MET A 192 -8.05 5.42 -9.07
C MET A 192 -8.86 5.08 -10.30
N THR A 193 -8.47 4.04 -11.02
CA THR A 193 -9.20 3.52 -12.18
C THR A 193 -9.18 2.00 -12.17
N PRO A 194 -10.23 1.31 -12.65
CA PRO A 194 -10.10 -0.10 -12.97
C PRO A 194 -9.00 -0.28 -14.04
N ARG A 195 -8.36 -1.45 -14.05
CA ARG A 195 -7.36 -1.77 -15.07
C ARG A 195 -7.98 -1.86 -16.48
N LEU A 196 -9.20 -2.37 -16.57
CA LEU A 196 -10.00 -2.41 -17.79
C LEU A 196 -11.28 -1.61 -17.58
N ALA A 197 -11.43 -0.50 -18.30
CA ALA A 197 -12.54 0.44 -18.14
C ALA A 197 -13.69 0.22 -19.15
N VAL A 198 -13.67 -0.88 -19.91
CA VAL A 198 -14.63 -1.17 -20.97
C VAL A 198 -15.15 -2.60 -20.93
N ARG A 199 -16.44 -2.76 -21.23
CA ARG A 199 -17.06 -4.07 -21.41
C ARG A 199 -16.92 -4.47 -22.87
N ALA A 200 -16.64 -5.74 -23.12
CA ALA A 200 -16.58 -6.31 -24.44
C ALA A 200 -17.91 -6.11 -25.20
N THR A 201 -19.04 -6.07 -24.50
CA THR A 201 -20.35 -5.76 -25.09
C THR A 201 -20.50 -4.30 -25.56
N ASP A 202 -19.68 -3.40 -25.03
CA ASP A 202 -19.78 -1.95 -25.24
C ASP A 202 -18.66 -1.44 -26.17
N THR A 203 -17.84 -2.34 -26.71
CA THR A 203 -16.78 -2.07 -27.69
C THR A 203 -16.66 -3.23 -28.68
N ASN A 204 -15.62 -3.24 -29.51
CA ASN A 204 -15.33 -4.33 -30.44
C ASN A 204 -13.82 -4.52 -30.61
N ARG A 205 -13.44 -5.68 -31.17
CA ARG A 205 -12.06 -6.05 -31.47
C ARG A 205 -11.28 -4.93 -32.17
N ASN A 206 -11.81 -4.37 -33.25
CA ASN A 206 -11.07 -3.41 -34.08
C ASN A 206 -10.79 -2.10 -33.32
N GLU A 207 -11.73 -1.67 -32.49
CA GLU A 207 -11.54 -0.49 -31.65
C GLU A 207 -10.48 -0.73 -30.57
N VAL A 208 -10.52 -1.88 -29.90
CA VAL A 208 -9.51 -2.28 -28.91
C VAL A 208 -8.12 -2.33 -29.53
N LEU A 209 -7.97 -2.97 -30.69
CA LEU A 209 -6.70 -3.05 -31.41
C LEU A 209 -6.22 -1.67 -31.87
N ARG A 210 -7.11 -0.84 -32.39
CA ARG A 210 -6.78 0.55 -32.79
C ARG A 210 -6.23 1.35 -31.61
N VAL A 211 -6.83 1.24 -30.42
CA VAL A 211 -6.32 1.89 -29.21
C VAL A 211 -5.00 1.29 -28.77
N ALA A 212 -4.91 -0.04 -28.71
CA ALA A 212 -3.70 -0.77 -28.28
C ALA A 212 -2.47 -0.43 -29.13
N ASN A 213 -2.66 -0.24 -30.43
CA ASN A 213 -1.59 0.09 -31.38
C ASN A 213 -1.32 1.60 -31.51
N ASN A 214 -1.89 2.45 -30.64
CA ASN A 214 -1.82 3.91 -30.73
C ASN A 214 -2.25 4.47 -32.11
N GLN A 215 -3.20 3.80 -32.77
CA GLN A 215 -3.74 4.20 -34.08
C GLN A 215 -5.02 5.03 -33.95
N ALA A 216 -5.49 5.31 -32.73
CA ALA A 216 -6.60 6.21 -32.51
C ALA A 216 -6.15 7.66 -32.75
N PRO A 217 -6.87 8.45 -33.59
CA PRO A 217 -6.54 9.85 -33.81
C PRO A 217 -6.54 10.64 -32.50
N ALA A 218 -5.66 11.65 -32.41
CA ALA A 218 -5.60 12.52 -31.25
C ALA A 218 -6.95 13.24 -31.06
N GLY A 219 -7.60 13.03 -29.90
CA GLY A 219 -8.93 13.55 -29.62
C GLY A 219 -10.10 12.62 -29.99
N GLU A 220 -9.83 11.47 -30.61
CA GLU A 220 -10.83 10.46 -31.01
C GLU A 220 -10.64 9.14 -30.26
N LEU A 221 -10.14 9.19 -29.02
CA LEU A 221 -10.15 8.01 -28.17
C LEU A 221 -11.60 7.59 -27.92
N PRO A 222 -11.90 6.26 -27.95
CA PRO A 222 -13.22 5.77 -27.62
C PRO A 222 -13.68 6.30 -26.26
N LEU A 223 -14.98 6.58 -26.14
CA LEU A 223 -15.54 7.20 -24.95
C LEU A 223 -15.16 6.46 -23.65
N TRP A 224 -14.92 5.15 -23.70
CA TRP A 224 -14.61 4.33 -22.53
C TRP A 224 -13.16 4.45 -22.02
N THR A 225 -12.20 4.99 -22.78
CA THR A 225 -10.77 4.94 -22.41
C THR A 225 -10.37 5.78 -21.20
N ASP A 226 -11.21 6.73 -20.77
CA ASP A 226 -10.98 7.53 -19.54
C ASP A 226 -12.30 7.81 -18.78
N ARG A 227 -13.29 6.93 -18.90
CA ARG A 227 -14.63 7.16 -18.33
C ARG A 227 -14.79 6.74 -16.89
N LEU A 228 -14.16 5.63 -16.50
CA LEU A 228 -14.36 5.01 -15.19
C LEU A 228 -13.22 5.34 -14.25
N GLY A 229 -13.51 5.39 -12.95
CA GLY A 229 -12.55 5.78 -11.93
C GLY A 229 -12.88 7.11 -11.26
N VAL A 230 -12.01 7.53 -10.36
CA VAL A 230 -12.12 8.79 -9.60
C VAL A 230 -11.12 9.80 -10.16
N SER A 231 -11.63 10.91 -10.67
CA SER A 231 -10.76 11.99 -11.15
C SER A 231 -10.02 12.66 -10.00
N LYS A 232 -8.90 13.33 -10.28
CA LYS A 232 -8.17 14.09 -9.23
C LYS A 232 -9.02 15.20 -8.59
N PRO A 233 -9.79 16.03 -9.33
CA PRO A 233 -10.64 17.04 -8.71
C PRO A 233 -11.73 16.43 -7.82
N GLU A 234 -12.38 15.34 -8.26
CA GLU A 234 -13.36 14.64 -7.42
C GLU A 234 -12.71 14.10 -6.15
N PHE A 235 -11.53 13.49 -6.26
CA PHE A 235 -10.80 12.98 -5.10
C PHE A 235 -10.44 14.09 -4.10
N LEU A 236 -9.96 15.24 -4.56
CA LEU A 236 -9.69 16.40 -3.69
C LEU A 236 -10.99 16.92 -3.03
N SER A 237 -12.11 16.95 -3.77
CA SER A 237 -13.40 17.32 -3.20
C SER A 237 -13.80 16.36 -2.08
N ILE A 238 -13.68 15.04 -2.29
CA ILE A 238 -13.98 14.01 -1.29
C ILE A 238 -13.14 14.21 -0.02
N LEU A 239 -11.84 14.51 -0.16
CA LEU A 239 -10.96 14.79 0.99
C LEU A 239 -11.35 16.07 1.73
N GLY A 240 -11.72 17.13 0.99
CA GLY A 240 -12.20 18.37 1.59
C GLY A 240 -13.55 18.21 2.29
N ASP A 241 -14.45 17.40 1.72
CA ASP A 241 -15.74 17.02 2.32
C ASP A 241 -15.53 16.21 3.60
N ALA A 242 -14.58 15.27 3.59
CA ALA A 242 -14.17 14.53 4.79
C ALA A 242 -13.71 15.46 5.93
N GLY A 243 -12.99 16.54 5.60
CA GLY A 243 -12.60 17.56 6.55
C GLY A 243 -13.76 18.41 7.06
N ARG A 244 -14.65 18.85 6.16
CA ARG A 244 -15.77 19.75 6.52
C ARG A 244 -16.89 19.03 7.28
N HIS A 245 -17.26 17.84 6.84
CA HIS A 245 -18.44 17.14 7.34
C HIS A 245 -18.11 16.11 8.41
N GLN A 246 -16.92 15.51 8.35
CA GLN A 246 -16.47 14.52 9.33
C GLN A 246 -15.28 15.00 10.17
N GLN A 247 -14.83 16.25 10.04
CA GLN A 247 -13.72 16.80 10.83
C GLN A 247 -12.40 16.00 10.70
N MET A 248 -12.26 15.20 9.63
CA MET A 248 -11.07 14.37 9.43
C MET A 248 -9.88 15.24 9.05
N ASN A 249 -8.81 15.13 9.83
CA ASN A 249 -7.51 15.75 9.55
C ASN A 249 -6.52 14.68 9.09
N PHE A 250 -6.10 14.77 7.83
CA PHE A 250 -5.14 13.86 7.24
C PHE A 250 -3.73 14.38 7.47
N SER A 251 -2.94 13.64 8.25
CA SER A 251 -1.50 13.92 8.37
C SER A 251 -0.77 13.58 7.08
N LEU A 252 -1.25 12.56 6.37
CA LEU A 252 -0.70 12.14 5.09
C LEU A 252 -1.78 11.49 4.23
N VAL A 253 -1.84 11.89 2.97
CA VAL A 253 -2.50 11.13 1.90
C VAL A 253 -1.40 10.61 0.99
N TYR A 254 -1.33 9.29 0.80
CA TYR A 254 -0.37 8.63 -0.05
C TYR A 254 -1.07 7.97 -1.24
N LEU A 255 -0.76 8.45 -2.45
CA LEU A 255 -1.24 7.88 -3.70
C LEU A 255 -0.17 6.98 -4.33
N GLU A 256 -0.33 5.68 -4.10
CA GLU A 256 0.39 4.61 -4.78
C GLU A 256 -0.29 4.27 -6.10
N ALA A 257 -0.24 5.21 -7.05
CA ALA A 257 -0.84 5.08 -8.36
C ALA A 257 0.06 5.63 -9.47
N CYS A 258 0.08 4.95 -10.62
CA CYS A 258 0.87 5.37 -11.79
C CYS A 258 0.40 6.73 -12.32
N ASN A 259 1.33 7.54 -12.83
CA ASN A 259 1.06 8.85 -13.45
C ASN A 259 0.34 9.87 -12.55
N ALA A 260 0.27 9.67 -11.23
CA ALA A 260 -0.40 10.58 -10.31
C ALA A 260 0.12 12.03 -10.40
N MET A 261 1.37 12.22 -10.83
CA MET A 261 1.99 13.54 -11.07
C MET A 261 1.62 14.20 -12.41
N LYS A 262 1.21 13.47 -13.46
CA LYS A 262 0.91 14.08 -14.77
C LYS A 262 -0.40 14.87 -14.70
N HIS A 263 -0.46 16.12 -15.17
CA HIS A 263 -1.61 17.03 -15.01
C HIS A 263 -1.90 17.32 -13.53
N GLU A 264 -1.00 18.11 -12.96
CA GLU A 264 -0.61 18.16 -11.55
C GLU A 264 -1.75 18.38 -10.54
N PHE A 265 -1.64 17.70 -9.40
CA PHE A 265 -2.14 18.25 -8.14
C PHE A 265 -1.37 19.54 -7.89
N ALA A 266 -2.02 20.70 -8.03
CA ALA A 266 -1.37 21.94 -7.66
C ALA A 266 -1.37 22.06 -6.13
N PHE A 267 -0.25 22.52 -5.55
CA PHE A 267 -0.10 22.60 -4.09
C PHE A 267 -1.19 23.44 -3.44
N ASP A 268 -1.61 24.53 -4.10
CA ASP A 268 -2.67 25.44 -3.68
C ASP A 268 -4.08 24.82 -3.78
N GLN A 269 -4.22 23.64 -4.39
CA GLN A 269 -5.48 22.91 -4.47
C GLN A 269 -5.65 21.86 -3.37
N LEU A 270 -4.63 21.63 -2.53
CA LEU A 270 -4.77 20.69 -1.42
C LEU A 270 -5.79 21.22 -0.39
N PRO A 271 -6.80 20.41 -0.01
CA PRO A 271 -7.70 20.77 1.07
C PRO A 271 -6.94 21.10 2.36
N THR A 272 -7.40 22.09 3.11
CA THR A 272 -6.71 22.56 4.33
C THR A 272 -6.61 21.51 5.43
N ASN A 273 -7.41 20.45 5.36
CA ASN A 273 -7.37 19.30 6.27
C ASN A 273 -6.39 18.21 5.82
N VAL A 274 -5.63 18.41 4.74
CA VAL A 274 -4.59 17.51 4.24
C VAL A 274 -3.24 18.19 4.40
N GLU A 275 -2.42 17.71 5.34
CA GLU A 275 -1.12 18.32 5.61
C GLU A 275 -0.09 17.98 4.55
N GLN A 276 -0.10 16.73 4.07
CA GLN A 276 0.87 16.22 3.12
C GLN A 276 0.19 15.27 2.12
N LEU A 277 0.58 15.39 0.85
CA LEU A 277 0.22 14.50 -0.24
C LEU A 277 1.51 13.86 -0.80
N LEU A 278 1.66 12.56 -0.59
CA LEU A 278 2.73 11.74 -1.11
C LEU A 278 2.31 11.09 -2.44
N LEU A 279 3.12 11.27 -3.47
CA LEU A 279 2.87 10.84 -4.84
C LEU A 279 4.06 10.06 -5.40
N ILE A 280 3.81 9.15 -6.34
CA ILE A 280 4.86 8.49 -7.13
C ILE A 280 5.11 9.30 -8.42
N ARG A 281 6.37 9.66 -8.70
CA ARG A 281 6.78 10.38 -9.93
C ARG A 281 6.69 9.50 -11.17
N GLU A 282 7.08 8.25 -11.00
CA GLU A 282 7.29 7.30 -12.07
C GLU A 282 6.17 6.25 -12.10
N ARG A 283 6.41 5.11 -12.74
CA ARG A 283 5.52 3.96 -12.64
C ARG A 283 5.60 3.39 -11.23
N ALA A 284 4.44 3.16 -10.62
CA ALA A 284 4.34 2.37 -9.39
C ALA A 284 4.70 0.91 -9.74
N ASN A 285 5.56 0.29 -8.93
CA ASN A 285 5.73 -1.16 -8.97
C ASN A 285 4.56 -1.81 -8.23
N TYR A 286 4.39 -3.13 -8.31
CA TYR A 286 3.36 -3.80 -7.52
C TYR A 286 3.59 -3.68 -6.01
N VAL A 287 4.85 -3.68 -5.55
CA VAL A 287 5.21 -3.39 -4.16
C VAL A 287 6.19 -2.22 -4.16
N ASN A 288 5.86 -1.14 -3.44
CA ASN A 288 6.72 0.04 -3.36
C ASN A 288 7.22 0.34 -1.95
N ILE A 289 6.47 -0.05 -0.93
CA ILE A 289 6.74 0.28 0.47
C ILE A 289 6.73 -1.01 1.32
N PRO A 290 7.79 -1.32 2.07
CA PRO A 290 7.79 -2.39 3.06
C PRO A 290 7.05 -1.91 4.31
N TYR A 291 5.71 -2.05 4.37
CA TYR A 291 4.92 -1.50 5.49
C TYR A 291 5.31 -2.06 6.86
N ALA A 292 5.83 -3.28 6.94
CA ALA A 292 6.36 -3.80 8.21
C ALA A 292 7.47 -2.90 8.78
N ASP A 293 8.41 -2.47 7.94
CA ASP A 293 9.52 -1.59 8.33
C ASP A 293 9.02 -0.20 8.71
N VAL A 294 7.99 0.31 8.01
CA VAL A 294 7.34 1.59 8.33
C VAL A 294 6.75 1.53 9.73
N VAL A 295 5.95 0.50 10.01
CA VAL A 295 5.25 0.33 11.28
C VAL A 295 6.23 0.15 12.43
N GLN A 296 7.30 -0.64 12.24
CA GLN A 296 8.32 -0.83 13.29
C GLN A 296 9.10 0.44 13.62
N ARG A 297 9.21 1.39 12.67
CA ARG A 297 9.86 2.69 12.88
C ARG A 297 8.93 3.77 13.44
N GLN A 298 7.63 3.50 13.54
CA GLN A 298 6.64 4.45 14.04
C GLN A 298 6.99 5.00 15.42
N SER A 299 7.37 4.13 16.36
CA SER A 299 7.77 4.52 17.72
C SER A 299 9.00 5.46 17.74
N GLN A 300 9.91 5.31 16.77
CA GLN A 300 11.13 6.13 16.67
C GLN A 300 10.87 7.48 16.01
N CYS A 301 10.02 7.52 14.97
CA CYS A 301 9.69 8.75 14.26
C CYS A 301 8.47 9.49 14.85
N GLY A 302 7.78 8.89 15.83
CA GLY A 302 6.65 9.44 16.57
C GLY A 302 5.29 9.34 15.87
N SER A 303 5.26 9.01 14.57
CA SER A 303 4.02 8.78 13.82
C SER A 303 4.27 7.88 12.61
N PHE A 304 3.21 7.25 12.08
CA PHE A 304 3.29 6.39 10.90
C PHE A 304 3.65 7.22 9.67
N SER A 305 3.02 8.39 9.51
CA SER A 305 3.34 9.34 8.43
C SER A 305 4.83 9.68 8.38
N LYS A 306 5.42 10.07 9.50
CA LYS A 306 6.86 10.41 9.59
C LYS A 306 7.75 9.19 9.33
N ALA A 307 7.37 8.01 9.83
CA ALA A 307 8.11 6.78 9.58
C ALA A 307 8.09 6.40 8.09
N LEU A 308 6.95 6.57 7.42
CA LEU A 308 6.81 6.33 5.98
C LEU A 308 7.69 7.30 5.19
N LEU A 309 7.61 8.60 5.50
CA LEU A 309 8.42 9.63 4.86
C LEU A 309 9.93 9.43 5.04
N ALA A 310 10.35 8.83 6.16
CA ALA A 310 11.77 8.58 6.47
C ALA A 310 12.41 7.47 5.62
N ILE A 311 11.62 6.61 4.97
CA ILE A 311 12.14 5.48 4.18
C ILE A 311 11.79 5.57 2.70
N LEU A 312 11.28 6.71 2.23
CA LEU A 312 10.85 6.85 0.84
C LEU A 312 12.01 6.74 -0.14
N PRO A 313 11.88 5.87 -1.16
CA PRO A 313 12.77 5.90 -2.33
C PRO A 313 12.73 7.26 -3.07
N ASN A 314 13.75 7.52 -3.88
CA ASN A 314 13.88 8.79 -4.64
C ASN A 314 12.79 9.02 -5.72
N LYS A 315 11.94 8.03 -5.98
CA LYS A 315 10.83 8.12 -6.96
C LYS A 315 9.56 8.78 -6.40
N PHE A 316 9.57 9.18 -5.13
CA PHE A 316 8.43 9.79 -4.46
C PHE A 316 8.54 11.32 -4.40
N VAL A 317 7.38 11.99 -4.40
CA VAL A 317 7.23 13.43 -4.17
C VAL A 317 6.32 13.64 -2.99
N VAL A 318 6.67 14.58 -2.13
CA VAL A 318 5.78 15.08 -1.10
C VAL A 318 5.38 16.50 -1.50
N LEU A 319 4.08 16.73 -1.62
CA LEU A 319 3.45 18.05 -1.65
C LEU A 319 2.91 18.33 -0.24
N GLY A 320 2.94 19.57 0.23
CA GLY A 320 2.49 19.91 1.59
C GLY A 320 3.59 19.88 2.66
N GLY A 321 3.42 20.72 3.69
CA GLY A 321 4.27 20.79 4.89
C GLY A 321 5.50 21.72 4.79
N HIS A 322 5.60 22.70 5.70
CA HIS A 322 6.79 23.55 5.88
C HIS A 322 7.94 22.88 6.67
N HIS A 323 7.74 21.64 7.12
CA HIS A 323 8.70 20.95 7.97
C HIS A 323 9.11 19.61 7.37
N ARG A 324 10.28 19.58 6.72
CA ARG A 324 11.10 18.37 6.74
C ARG A 324 11.59 18.19 8.18
N ALA A 325 10.75 17.63 9.04
CA ALA A 325 11.23 17.07 10.29
C ALA A 325 12.15 15.92 9.89
N SER A 326 13.47 16.14 9.97
CA SER A 326 14.43 15.06 9.82
C SER A 326 14.19 14.08 10.97
N CYS A 327 13.57 12.93 10.69
CA CYS A 327 13.69 11.79 11.59
C CYS A 327 15.18 11.43 11.56
N THR A 328 15.97 11.95 12.51
CA THR A 328 17.38 11.60 12.66
C THR A 328 17.45 10.18 13.17
N LEU A 329 17.20 9.25 12.26
CA LEU A 329 17.55 7.86 12.48
C LEU A 329 19.07 7.83 12.51
N PHE A 330 19.63 7.55 13.68
CA PHE A 330 20.97 7.01 13.74
C PHE A 330 20.93 5.69 12.99
N SER A 331 21.22 5.76 11.68
CA SER A 331 21.53 4.60 10.86
C SER A 331 22.74 3.94 11.52
N LYS A 332 22.48 3.04 12.47
CA LYS A 332 23.31 1.87 12.64
C LYS A 332 23.12 1.11 11.33
N SER A 333 23.92 1.46 10.34
CA SER A 333 24.15 0.64 9.17
C SER A 333 24.70 -0.67 9.71
N ILE A 334 23.81 -1.61 10.06
CA ILE A 334 24.18 -3.01 10.13
C ILE A 334 24.58 -3.30 8.68
N PRO A 335 25.86 -3.55 8.38
CA PRO A 335 26.26 -3.81 7.02
C PRO A 335 25.38 -4.94 6.47
N ASP A 336 24.79 -4.74 5.29
CA ASP A 336 23.82 -5.65 4.62
C ASP A 336 24.27 -7.12 4.59
N LEU A 337 25.57 -7.36 4.76
CA LEU A 337 26.20 -8.67 5.00
C LEU A 337 25.52 -9.50 6.10
N GLY A 338 24.96 -8.88 7.15
CA GLY A 338 24.34 -9.60 8.28
C GLY A 338 23.15 -10.47 7.89
N TYR A 339 22.33 -10.02 6.93
CA TYR A 339 21.15 -10.77 6.45
C TYR A 339 21.52 -12.00 5.63
N PHE A 340 22.71 -12.01 5.03
CA PHE A 340 23.19 -13.14 4.24
C PHE A 340 23.95 -14.17 5.08
N ILE A 341 24.24 -13.91 6.36
CA ILE A 341 24.96 -14.86 7.22
C ILE A 341 24.21 -16.19 7.33
N PRO A 342 22.89 -16.24 7.60
CA PRO A 342 22.16 -17.53 7.65
C PRO A 342 22.18 -18.27 6.30
N LEU A 343 22.05 -17.56 5.18
CA LEU A 343 22.09 -18.14 3.83
C LEU A 343 23.50 -18.65 3.48
N ALA A 344 24.54 -17.88 3.78
CA ALA A 344 25.93 -18.26 3.57
C ALA A 344 26.33 -19.46 4.45
N LEU A 345 25.87 -19.51 5.70
CA LEU A 345 26.07 -20.65 6.59
C LEU A 345 25.33 -21.90 6.07
N TRP A 346 24.11 -21.74 5.55
CA TRP A 346 23.36 -22.84 4.93
C TRP A 346 24.06 -23.37 3.67
N LEU A 347 24.51 -22.49 2.76
CA LEU A 347 25.25 -22.87 1.56
C LEU A 347 26.59 -23.57 1.89
N LEU A 348 27.31 -23.06 2.89
CA LEU A 348 28.54 -23.71 3.38
C LEU A 348 28.26 -25.09 3.98
N TRP A 349 27.14 -25.26 4.66
CA TRP A 349 26.73 -26.54 5.23
C TRP A 349 26.29 -27.55 4.16
N THR A 350 25.57 -27.14 3.13
CA THR A 350 25.13 -28.02 2.05
C THR A 350 26.31 -28.48 1.18
N VAL A 351 27.28 -27.62 0.89
CA VAL A 351 28.46 -27.96 0.08
C VAL A 351 29.45 -28.87 0.83
N ARG A 352 29.48 -28.82 2.17
CA ARG A 352 30.37 -29.67 2.99
C ARG A 352 29.83 -31.05 3.31
N ARG A 353 28.61 -31.42 2.90
CA ARG A 353 28.16 -32.81 3.04
C ARG A 353 28.90 -33.68 2.02
N PRO A 354 29.75 -34.63 2.44
CA PRO A 354 30.27 -35.61 1.51
C PRO A 354 29.07 -36.36 0.91
N MET A 355 29.02 -36.47 -0.42
CA MET A 355 28.11 -37.42 -1.05
C MET A 355 28.52 -38.80 -0.57
N VAL A 356 27.75 -39.33 0.38
CA VAL A 356 27.84 -40.74 0.76
C VAL A 356 27.22 -41.50 -0.40
N THR A 357 28.07 -41.97 -1.31
CA THR A 357 27.74 -43.00 -2.30
C THR A 357 27.81 -44.37 -1.68
#